data_AF-A0A7V1H795-F1
#
_entry.id   AF-A0A7V1H795-F1
#
_cell.length_a   1.000
_cell.length_b   1.000
_cell.length_c   1.000
_cell.angle_alpha   90.00
_cell.angle_beta   90.00
_cell.angle_gamma   90.00
#
_symmetry.space_group_name_H-M   'P 1'
#
loop_
_entity.id
_entity.type
_entity.pdbx_description
1 polymer ?
#
loop_
_entity_poly.entity_id
_entity_poly.type
_entity_poly.pdbx_seq_one_letter_code
_entity_poly.pdbx_strand_id
1 'polypeptide(L)'
;MIINDYLHEIIAGESEIRSLFEWGVRLRKEGKNPIDLSIGNPDIKPPEEYYRALEKIISESRASSSNLHRYMPNSGYFETKNSLALGLSHWLNLKIKPERVFITAGAANGLDVLLKTIIEPAVTYYHDTPQIRKGAAAKHEMLKLDEVITIAPYFMEYSNYIKNNQGKQIVVFSDKHFQLDISQIEKAISTKTKAIILNFPNNPAGTLYSKDDLVSLAELLKSKNKEFGISISVIEDSSYGQILFGEKKLGSIIVFNRTSRPLAAPAVIKTLSGSILRLSH
;
A
#
# COMPACT_ATOMS: atom_id res chain seq x y z
N MET A 1 -24.01 -10.08 19.53
CA MET A 1 -23.75 -10.06 18.07
C MET A 1 -22.80 -11.21 17.80
N ILE A 2 -23.16 -12.18 16.94
CA ILE A 2 -22.21 -13.22 16.51
C ILE A 2 -21.27 -12.53 15.51
N ILE A 3 -20.09 -12.15 15.98
CA ILE A 3 -19.03 -11.61 15.13
C ILE A 3 -18.09 -12.77 14.83
N ASN A 4 -17.56 -12.83 13.62
CA ASN A 4 -16.52 -13.79 13.27
C ASN A 4 -15.30 -13.58 14.19
N ASP A 5 -14.83 -14.64 14.85
CA ASP A 5 -13.76 -14.57 15.86
C ASP A 5 -12.47 -13.94 15.30
N TYR A 6 -12.14 -14.24 14.04
CA TYR A 6 -10.98 -13.67 13.36
C TYR A 6 -11.13 -12.15 13.13
N LEU A 7 -12.32 -11.68 12.74
CA LEU A 7 -12.58 -10.23 12.64
C LEU A 7 -12.56 -9.58 14.03
N HIS A 8 -13.04 -10.27 15.07
CA HIS A 8 -13.00 -9.77 16.44
C HIS A 8 -11.56 -9.56 16.92
N GLU A 9 -10.65 -10.51 16.67
CA GLU A 9 -9.22 -10.38 17.02
C GLU A 9 -8.54 -9.21 16.28
N ILE A 10 -8.84 -9.01 14.99
CA ILE A 10 -8.30 -7.89 14.22
C ILE A 10 -8.80 -6.55 14.76
N ILE A 11 -10.09 -6.45 15.07
CA ILE A 11 -10.70 -5.21 15.60
C ILE A 11 -10.22 -4.91 17.02
N ALA A 12 -9.98 -5.95 17.83
CA ALA A 12 -9.52 -5.79 19.21
C ALA A 12 -8.07 -5.31 19.33
N GLY A 13 -7.28 -5.40 18.25
CA GLY A 13 -5.93 -4.81 18.20
C GLY A 13 -6.01 -3.28 18.13
N GLU A 14 -5.95 -2.60 19.27
CA GLU A 14 -5.87 -1.14 19.31
C GLU A 14 -4.54 -0.64 18.72
N SER A 15 -4.60 0.37 17.85
CA SER A 15 -3.42 1.12 17.42
C SER A 15 -2.97 2.03 18.56
N GLU A 16 -1.79 1.78 19.12
CA GLU A 16 -1.21 2.62 20.19
C GLU A 16 -1.15 4.11 19.81
N ILE A 17 -0.94 4.40 18.52
CA ILE A 17 -0.95 5.77 17.96
C ILE A 17 -2.36 6.38 18.05
N ARG A 18 -3.40 5.61 17.72
CA ARG A 18 -4.80 6.05 17.81
C ARG A 18 -5.19 6.32 19.26
N SER A 19 -4.80 5.44 20.17
CA SER A 19 -5.06 5.59 21.61
C SER A 19 -4.35 6.83 22.16
N LEU A 20 -3.12 7.11 21.74
CA LEU A 20 -2.38 8.33 22.10
C LEU A 20 -3.07 9.61 21.57
N PHE A 21 -3.54 9.60 20.32
CA PHE A 21 -4.29 10.72 19.73
C PHE A 21 -5.60 10.99 20.48
N GLU A 22 -6.38 9.95 20.76
CA GLU A 22 -7.64 10.06 21.48
C GLU A 22 -7.43 10.60 22.89
N TRP A 23 -6.33 10.22 23.55
CA TRP A 23 -5.93 10.82 24.82
C TRP A 23 -5.63 12.32 24.68
N GLY A 24 -4.90 12.74 23.63
CA GLY A 24 -4.70 14.16 23.32
C GLY A 24 -6.01 14.93 23.12
N VAL A 25 -6.99 14.33 22.45
CA VAL A 25 -8.35 14.91 22.29
C VAL A 25 -9.06 15.05 23.64
N ARG A 26 -8.95 14.07 24.54
CA ARG A 26 -9.54 14.14 25.89
C ARG A 26 -8.92 15.26 26.72
N LEU A 27 -7.59 15.37 26.74
CA LEU A 27 -6.89 16.44 27.46
C LEU A 27 -7.32 17.84 26.98
N ARG A 28 -7.50 18.03 25.67
CA ARG A 28 -8.04 19.29 25.11
C ARG A 28 -9.44 19.62 25.64
N LYS A 29 -10.33 18.62 25.75
CA LYS A 29 -11.68 18.80 26.32
C LYS A 29 -11.64 19.17 27.82
N GLU A 30 -10.61 18.73 28.55
CA GLU A 30 -10.37 19.10 29.95
C GLU A 30 -9.73 20.50 30.11
N GLY A 31 -9.56 21.27 29.02
CA GLY A 31 -8.94 22.58 29.05
C GLY A 31 -7.40 22.56 29.13
N LYS A 32 -6.77 21.40 28.92
CA LYS A 32 -5.31 21.29 28.80
C LYS A 32 -4.88 21.57 27.36
N ASN A 33 -3.61 21.92 27.18
CA ASN A 33 -3.01 22.21 25.87
C ASN A 33 -1.86 21.25 25.54
N PRO A 34 -2.15 19.97 25.21
CA PRO A 34 -1.11 19.00 24.87
C PRO A 34 -0.49 19.33 23.50
N ILE A 35 0.85 19.23 23.41
CA ILE A 35 1.55 19.20 22.13
C ILE A 35 1.42 17.78 21.57
N ASP A 36 0.59 17.64 20.55
CA ASP A 36 0.21 16.36 19.96
C ASP A 36 0.99 16.11 18.65
N LEU A 37 1.98 15.23 18.72
CA LEU A 37 2.79 14.79 17.59
C LEU A 37 2.45 13.34 17.16
N SER A 38 1.28 12.84 17.55
CA SER A 38 0.88 11.44 17.35
C SER A 38 0.41 11.13 15.93
N ILE A 39 -0.38 12.03 15.32
CA ILE A 39 -0.98 11.82 14.00
C ILE A 39 -0.40 12.79 12.97
N GLY A 40 0.14 12.25 11.88
CA GLY A 40 0.64 12.99 10.72
C GLY A 40 -0.46 13.44 9.75
N ASN A 41 -1.56 14.01 10.25
CA ASN A 41 -2.60 14.58 9.37
C ASN A 41 -2.05 15.84 8.71
N PRO A 42 -2.24 16.03 7.38
CA PRO A 42 -1.84 17.27 6.73
C PRO A 42 -2.65 18.44 7.31
N ASP A 43 -1.97 19.50 7.71
CA ASP A 43 -2.54 20.76 8.20
C ASP A 43 -2.58 21.87 7.13
N ILE A 44 -1.98 21.62 5.97
CA ILE A 44 -1.97 22.51 4.81
C ILE A 44 -3.34 22.48 4.14
N LYS A 45 -3.94 23.65 3.94
CA LYS A 45 -5.18 23.78 3.17
C LYS A 45 -4.94 23.43 1.69
N PRO A 46 -5.90 22.78 1.00
CA PRO A 46 -5.78 22.61 -0.45
C PRO A 46 -5.68 23.97 -1.17
N PRO A 47 -5.03 24.02 -2.34
CA PRO A 47 -4.84 25.25 -3.11
C PRO A 47 -6.17 25.77 -3.69
N GLU A 48 -6.25 27.06 -4.02
CA GLU A 48 -7.49 27.70 -4.51
C GLU A 48 -8.07 27.04 -5.77
N GLU A 49 -7.21 26.50 -6.63
CA GLU A 49 -7.60 25.75 -7.83
C GLU A 49 -8.48 24.55 -7.51
N TYR A 50 -8.28 23.91 -6.34
CA TYR A 50 -9.12 22.82 -5.87
C TYR A 50 -10.57 23.29 -5.63
N TYR A 51 -10.73 24.39 -4.89
CA TYR A 51 -12.06 24.92 -4.58
C TYR A 51 -12.78 25.39 -5.84
N ARG A 52 -12.07 26.05 -6.76
CA ARG A 52 -12.62 26.45 -8.07
C ARG A 52 -13.09 25.26 -8.90
N ALA A 53 -12.33 24.15 -8.91
CA ALA A 53 -12.74 22.94 -9.61
C ALA A 53 -14.00 22.31 -8.99
N LEU A 54 -14.10 22.30 -7.66
CA LEU A 54 -15.27 21.80 -6.96
C LEU A 54 -16.53 22.65 -7.24
N GLU A 55 -16.40 23.98 -7.15
CA GLU A 55 -17.49 24.92 -7.47
C GLU A 55 -17.99 24.74 -8.90
N LYS A 56 -17.06 24.58 -9.86
CA LYS A 56 -17.40 24.29 -11.25
C LYS A 56 -18.25 23.02 -11.38
N ILE A 57 -17.81 21.91 -10.79
CA ILE A 57 -18.54 20.63 -10.86
C ILE A 57 -19.94 20.75 -10.24
N ILE A 58 -20.05 21.44 -9.11
CA ILE A 58 -21.35 21.68 -8.44
C ILE A 58 -22.26 22.55 -9.31
N SER A 59 -21.72 23.58 -9.97
CA SER A 59 -22.50 24.44 -10.85
C SER A 59 -23.03 23.67 -12.06
N GLU A 60 -22.20 22.82 -12.66
CA GLU A 60 -22.55 21.98 -13.82
C GLU A 60 -23.59 20.92 -13.46
N SER A 61 -23.49 20.31 -12.28
CA SER A 61 -24.46 19.31 -11.81
C SER A 61 -25.84 19.91 -11.54
N ARG A 62 -25.90 21.18 -11.14
CA ARG A 62 -27.16 21.91 -10.94
C ARG A 62 -27.78 22.42 -12.24
N ALA A 63 -26.96 22.90 -13.17
CA ALA A 63 -27.42 23.58 -14.38
C ALA A 63 -27.92 22.63 -15.48
N SER A 64 -27.60 21.34 -15.39
CA SER A 64 -27.93 20.37 -16.42
C SER A 64 -28.57 19.12 -15.82
N SER A 65 -29.35 18.38 -16.60
CA SER A 65 -29.71 16.97 -16.30
C SER A 65 -28.49 16.05 -16.44
N SER A 66 -27.30 16.51 -16.07
CA SER A 66 -26.06 15.76 -16.25
C SER A 66 -26.03 14.55 -15.32
N ASN A 67 -25.45 13.48 -15.84
CA ASN A 67 -25.32 12.22 -15.15
C ASN A 67 -24.10 12.18 -14.22
N LEU A 68 -23.71 13.32 -13.65
CA LEU A 68 -22.50 13.47 -12.83
C LEU A 68 -22.52 12.64 -11.54
N HIS A 69 -23.70 12.23 -11.08
CA HIS A 69 -23.89 11.39 -9.89
C HIS A 69 -24.05 9.90 -10.22
N ARG A 70 -23.93 9.49 -11.48
CA ARG A 70 -24.03 8.08 -11.86
C ARG A 70 -22.73 7.34 -11.61
N TYR A 71 -22.81 6.01 -11.59
CA TYR A 71 -21.64 5.15 -11.50
C TYR A 71 -20.59 5.50 -12.55
N MET A 72 -19.36 5.64 -12.07
CA MET A 72 -18.16 5.67 -12.87
C MET A 72 -17.78 4.25 -13.32
N PRO A 73 -17.03 4.08 -14.42
CA PRO A 73 -16.36 2.82 -14.71
C PRO A 73 -15.48 2.36 -13.53
N ASN A 74 -15.40 1.05 -13.27
CA ASN A 74 -14.69 0.49 -12.10
C ASN A 74 -13.23 0.97 -11.93
N SER A 75 -12.53 1.31 -13.02
CA SER A 75 -11.13 1.75 -12.98
C SER A 75 -10.96 3.27 -12.85
N GLY A 76 -12.02 4.06 -13.00
CA GLY A 76 -11.93 5.51 -13.13
C GLY A 76 -12.47 6.06 -14.45
N TYR A 77 -12.92 7.32 -14.45
CA TYR A 77 -13.14 8.11 -15.67
C TYR A 77 -11.85 8.21 -16.49
N PHE A 78 -11.97 8.16 -17.81
CA PHE A 78 -10.82 8.14 -18.70
C PHE A 78 -10.02 9.44 -18.60
N GLU A 79 -10.69 10.58 -18.53
CA GLU A 79 -10.12 11.92 -18.45
C GLU A 79 -9.24 12.08 -17.20
N THR A 80 -9.73 11.60 -16.06
CA THR A 80 -8.98 11.57 -14.79
C THR A 80 -7.76 10.67 -14.91
N LYS A 81 -7.92 9.44 -15.40
CA LYS A 81 -6.81 8.51 -15.60
C LYS A 81 -5.75 9.07 -16.56
N ASN A 82 -6.18 9.71 -17.64
CA ASN A 82 -5.29 10.30 -18.64
C ASN A 82 -4.49 11.47 -18.06
N SER A 83 -5.15 12.35 -17.30
CA SER A 83 -4.47 13.47 -16.63
C SER A 83 -3.42 12.98 -15.63
N LEU A 84 -3.76 11.95 -14.83
CA LEU A 84 -2.81 11.32 -13.90
C LEU A 84 -1.67 10.62 -14.64
N ALA A 85 -1.96 9.88 -15.71
CA ALA A 85 -0.94 9.20 -16.51
C ALA A 85 0.06 10.19 -17.12
N LEU A 86 -0.41 11.34 -17.61
CA LEU A 86 0.46 12.41 -18.14
C LEU A 86 1.33 13.03 -17.03
N GLY A 87 0.72 13.39 -15.89
CA GLY A 87 1.46 13.94 -14.75
C GLY A 87 2.52 12.99 -14.22
N LEU A 88 2.18 11.72 -14.07
CA LEU A 88 3.12 10.67 -13.66
C LEU A 88 4.20 10.42 -14.70
N SER A 89 3.84 10.45 -15.99
CA SER A 89 4.80 10.28 -17.07
C SER A 89 5.89 11.34 -17.04
N HIS A 90 5.48 12.60 -16.84
CA HIS A 90 6.41 13.72 -16.69
C HIS A 90 7.26 13.58 -15.42
N TRP A 91 6.63 13.30 -14.28
CA TRP A 91 7.32 13.23 -13.00
C TRP A 91 8.33 12.09 -12.91
N LEU A 92 8.00 10.93 -13.49
CA LEU A 92 8.86 9.74 -13.44
C LEU A 92 9.75 9.59 -14.68
N ASN A 93 9.61 10.47 -15.67
CA ASN A 93 10.26 10.36 -16.97
C ASN A 93 10.02 8.99 -17.65
N LEU A 94 8.76 8.57 -17.67
CA LEU A 94 8.31 7.28 -18.20
C LEU A 94 7.05 7.46 -19.04
N LYS A 95 6.78 6.55 -19.99
CA LYS A 95 5.52 6.57 -20.74
C LYS A 95 4.47 5.71 -20.03
N ILE A 96 3.60 6.34 -19.23
CA ILE A 96 2.48 5.68 -18.55
C ILE A 96 1.23 5.88 -19.39
N LYS A 97 0.51 4.80 -19.67
CA LYS A 97 -0.77 4.84 -20.38
C LYS A 97 -1.95 4.85 -19.41
N PRO A 98 -3.09 5.48 -19.76
CA PRO A 98 -4.27 5.55 -18.87
C PRO A 98 -4.82 4.19 -18.46
N GLU A 99 -4.66 3.14 -19.27
CA GLU A 99 -5.13 1.78 -18.97
C GLU A 99 -4.33 1.11 -17.83
N ARG A 100 -3.19 1.69 -17.45
CA ARG A 100 -2.37 1.25 -16.31
C ARG A 100 -2.67 2.03 -15.02
N VAL A 101 -3.63 2.96 -15.07
CA VAL A 101 -4.01 3.79 -13.92
C VAL A 101 -5.38 3.32 -13.42
N PHE A 102 -5.47 3.07 -12.12
CA PHE A 102 -6.71 2.71 -11.44
C PHE A 102 -6.97 3.73 -10.33
N ILE A 103 -8.17 4.31 -10.32
CA ILE A 103 -8.60 5.25 -9.27
C ILE A 103 -9.18 4.44 -8.11
N THR A 104 -8.73 4.76 -6.90
CA THR A 104 -9.13 4.08 -5.66
C THR A 104 -9.50 5.10 -4.60
N ALA A 105 -10.25 4.68 -3.58
CA ALA A 105 -10.65 5.54 -2.47
C ALA A 105 -9.49 5.77 -1.48
N GLY A 106 -8.45 6.47 -1.95
CA GLY A 106 -7.21 6.70 -1.22
C GLY A 106 -6.25 5.51 -1.20
N ALA A 107 -5.01 5.75 -0.76
CA ALA A 107 -3.94 4.77 -0.81
C ALA A 107 -4.20 3.51 0.02
N ALA A 108 -4.93 3.60 1.13
CA ALA A 108 -5.29 2.42 1.94
C ALA A 108 -6.16 1.42 1.15
N ASN A 109 -7.19 1.90 0.45
CA ASN A 109 -8.00 1.05 -0.42
C ASN A 109 -7.20 0.53 -1.62
N GLY A 110 -6.30 1.36 -2.18
CA GLY A 110 -5.38 0.92 -3.22
C GLY A 110 -4.49 -0.24 -2.77
N LEU A 111 -3.84 -0.12 -1.61
CA LEU A 111 -3.02 -1.19 -1.04
C LEU A 111 -3.82 -2.47 -0.77
N ASP A 112 -5.02 -2.35 -0.20
CA ASP A 112 -5.88 -3.50 0.07
C ASP A 112 -6.27 -4.24 -1.22
N VAL A 113 -6.73 -3.52 -2.25
CA VAL A 113 -7.06 -4.11 -3.55
C VAL A 113 -5.85 -4.80 -4.16
N LEU A 114 -4.67 -4.19 -4.09
CA LEU A 114 -3.44 -4.78 -4.63
C LEU A 114 -3.03 -6.04 -3.91
N LEU A 115 -3.01 -6.02 -2.57
CA LEU A 115 -2.69 -7.19 -1.77
C LEU A 115 -3.67 -8.33 -2.04
N LYS A 116 -4.96 -8.02 -2.22
CA LYS A 116 -5.99 -8.98 -2.62
C LYS A 116 -5.76 -9.61 -3.99
N THR A 117 -5.06 -8.94 -4.90
CA THR A 117 -4.69 -9.50 -6.21
C THR A 117 -3.39 -10.31 -6.19
N ILE A 118 -2.56 -10.12 -5.17
CA ILE A 118 -1.21 -10.70 -5.08
C ILE A 118 -1.18 -11.92 -4.15
N ILE A 119 -1.88 -11.83 -3.02
CA ILE A 119 -1.96 -12.88 -2.02
C ILE A 119 -3.07 -13.85 -2.42
N GLU A 120 -2.72 -15.13 -2.53
CA GLU A 120 -3.69 -16.20 -2.69
C GLU A 120 -4.34 -16.49 -1.32
N PRO A 121 -5.68 -16.45 -1.21
CA PRO A 121 -6.36 -16.79 0.03
C PRO A 121 -6.03 -18.21 0.46
N ALA A 122 -5.83 -18.40 1.77
CA ALA A 122 -5.57 -19.70 2.33
C ALA A 122 -6.85 -20.57 2.20
N VAL A 123 -6.87 -21.50 1.26
CA VAL A 123 -7.99 -22.44 1.11
C VAL A 123 -7.88 -23.52 2.17
N THR A 124 -8.75 -23.51 3.17
CA THR A 124 -8.88 -24.65 4.09
C THR A 124 -9.56 -25.80 3.35
N TYR A 125 -8.78 -26.82 2.99
CA TYR A 125 -9.35 -28.08 2.55
C TYR A 125 -9.96 -28.77 3.77
N TYR A 126 -11.29 -28.83 3.83
CA TYR A 126 -11.95 -29.84 4.62
C TYR A 126 -11.72 -31.16 3.90
N HIS A 127 -10.83 -32.00 4.42
CA HIS A 127 -10.83 -33.39 4.02
C HIS A 127 -12.17 -33.98 4.45
N ASP A 128 -13.04 -34.29 3.50
CA ASP A 128 -14.16 -35.20 3.70
C ASP A 128 -13.58 -36.55 4.14
N THR A 129 -13.40 -36.73 5.44
CA THR A 129 -13.41 -38.06 6.04
C THR A 129 -14.87 -38.41 6.31
N PRO A 130 -15.50 -39.30 5.52
CA PRO A 130 -16.79 -39.88 5.89
C PRO A 130 -16.57 -40.81 7.08
N GLN A 131 -16.52 -40.24 8.29
CA GLN A 131 -16.76 -40.83 9.62
C GLN A 131 -16.17 -39.91 10.69
N ILE A 132 -16.93 -38.89 11.09
CA ILE A 132 -16.64 -38.15 12.32
C ILE A 132 -16.84 -39.11 13.50
N ARG A 133 -15.76 -39.66 14.04
CA ARG A 133 -15.72 -40.07 15.44
C ARG A 133 -15.83 -38.78 16.27
N LYS A 134 -16.94 -38.63 17.00
CA LYS A 134 -17.08 -37.58 18.03
C LYS A 134 -15.84 -37.62 18.93
N GLY A 135 -15.01 -36.56 18.89
CA GLY A 135 -13.85 -36.39 19.76
C GLY A 135 -12.48 -36.30 19.07
N ALA A 136 -12.37 -36.52 17.76
CA ALA A 136 -11.11 -36.26 17.06
C ALA A 136 -11.02 -34.79 16.66
N ALA A 137 -10.16 -34.01 17.33
CA ALA A 137 -9.79 -32.68 16.88
C ALA A 137 -9.26 -32.78 15.44
N ALA A 138 -9.94 -32.13 14.49
CA ALA A 138 -9.41 -31.98 13.15
C ALA A 138 -8.01 -31.39 13.28
N LYS A 139 -6.99 -32.13 12.83
CA LYS A 139 -5.64 -31.59 12.67
C LYS A 139 -5.75 -30.52 11.60
N HIS A 140 -5.86 -29.27 12.04
CA HIS A 140 -5.75 -28.12 11.17
C HIS A 140 -4.31 -28.11 10.67
N GLU A 141 -4.07 -28.61 9.47
CA GLU A 141 -2.78 -28.39 8.82
C GLU A 141 -2.70 -26.89 8.55
N MET A 142 -1.80 -26.19 9.26
CA MET A 142 -1.64 -24.76 9.11
C MET A 142 -1.33 -24.45 7.64
N LEU A 143 -2.26 -23.77 6.99
CA LEU A 143 -2.07 -23.26 5.64
C LEU A 143 -0.79 -22.44 5.59
N LYS A 144 0.07 -22.78 4.64
CA LYS A 144 1.27 -22.00 4.35
C LYS A 144 0.81 -20.68 3.71
N LEU A 145 0.69 -19.63 4.51
CA LEU A 145 0.32 -18.30 4.04
C LEU A 145 1.39 -17.72 3.11
N ASP A 146 0.95 -16.95 2.12
CA ASP A 146 1.83 -16.13 1.29
C ASP A 146 2.51 -15.03 2.11
N GLU A 147 3.76 -14.73 1.76
CA GLU A 147 4.62 -13.83 2.51
C GLU A 147 4.76 -12.47 1.80
N VAL A 148 4.61 -11.39 2.56
CA VAL A 148 4.85 -10.02 2.11
C VAL A 148 5.94 -9.40 2.98
N ILE A 149 7.05 -9.00 2.36
CA ILE A 149 8.17 -8.39 3.05
C ILE A 149 7.91 -6.90 3.25
N THR A 150 8.20 -6.40 4.45
CA THR A 150 8.19 -4.96 4.78
C THR A 150 9.53 -4.56 5.39
N ILE A 151 10.02 -3.36 5.04
CA ILE A 151 11.31 -2.85 5.53
C ILE A 151 11.08 -1.96 6.75
N ALA A 152 11.52 -2.39 7.92
CA ALA A 152 11.46 -1.62 9.16
C ALA A 152 12.52 -0.51 9.19
N PRO A 153 12.19 0.69 9.72
CA PRO A 153 10.88 1.04 10.27
C PRO A 153 9.84 1.28 9.14
N TYR A 154 8.60 0.82 9.36
CA TYR A 154 7.53 0.84 8.37
C TYR A 154 6.23 1.42 8.94
N PHE A 155 5.29 1.77 8.07
CA PHE A 155 3.93 2.17 8.43
C PHE A 155 3.15 0.98 9.03
N MET A 156 2.84 1.05 10.32
CA MET A 156 2.32 -0.07 11.12
C MET A 156 1.09 -0.79 10.52
N GLU A 157 0.23 -0.07 9.80
CA GLU A 157 -1.00 -0.62 9.20
C GLU A 157 -0.72 -1.62 8.07
N TYR A 158 0.49 -1.69 7.50
CA TYR A 158 0.81 -2.74 6.52
C TYR A 158 0.56 -4.13 7.11
N SER A 159 0.82 -4.33 8.40
CA SER A 159 0.54 -5.59 9.09
C SER A 159 -0.95 -5.97 9.02
N ASN A 160 -1.84 -4.99 9.21
CA ASN A 160 -3.28 -5.17 9.17
C ASN A 160 -3.76 -5.44 7.74
N TYR A 161 -3.27 -4.70 6.74
CA TYR A 161 -3.65 -4.93 5.33
C TYR A 161 -3.20 -6.31 4.83
N ILE A 162 -1.99 -6.74 5.19
CA ILE A 162 -1.48 -8.07 4.83
C ILE A 162 -2.33 -9.16 5.51
N LYS A 163 -2.57 -9.02 6.83
CA LYS A 163 -3.39 -9.98 7.58
C LYS A 163 -4.80 -10.07 7.04
N ASN A 164 -5.47 -8.95 6.76
CA ASN A 164 -6.83 -8.90 6.21
C ASN A 164 -6.97 -9.68 4.88
N ASN A 165 -5.88 -9.78 4.13
CA ASN A 165 -5.80 -10.54 2.88
C ASN A 165 -5.24 -11.96 3.09
N GLN A 166 -5.18 -12.45 4.33
CA GLN A 166 -4.67 -13.77 4.74
C GLN A 166 -3.18 -13.99 4.40
N GLY A 167 -2.41 -12.92 4.30
CA GLY A 167 -0.96 -12.99 4.16
C GLY A 167 -0.22 -13.00 5.49
N LYS A 168 1.07 -13.31 5.42
CA LYS A 168 2.02 -13.20 6.53
C LYS A 168 3.03 -12.09 6.25
N GLN A 169 3.12 -11.14 7.17
CA GLN A 169 4.17 -10.12 7.10
C GLN A 169 5.51 -10.73 7.51
N ILE A 170 6.55 -10.48 6.72
CA ILE A 170 7.95 -10.76 7.04
C ILE A 170 8.67 -9.43 7.19
N VAL A 171 9.14 -9.14 8.40
CA VAL A 171 9.81 -7.87 8.70
C VAL A 171 11.31 -8.02 8.49
N VAL A 172 11.88 -7.13 7.68
CA VAL A 172 13.33 -6.99 7.47
C VAL A 172 13.76 -5.63 8.02
N PHE A 173 14.83 -5.57 8.80
CA PHE A 173 15.33 -4.30 9.32
C PHE A 173 16.21 -3.60 8.28
N SER A 174 16.01 -2.30 8.11
CA SER A 174 16.92 -1.43 7.38
C SER A 174 18.30 -1.40 8.04
N ASP A 175 19.30 -0.88 7.33
CA ASP A 175 20.58 -0.57 7.94
C ASP A 175 20.49 0.62 8.93
N LYS A 176 21.63 0.98 9.52
CA LYS A 176 21.75 2.11 10.47
C LYS A 176 21.44 3.50 9.87
N HIS A 177 21.34 3.60 8.54
CA HIS A 177 21.00 4.81 7.79
C HIS A 177 19.58 4.76 7.22
N PHE A 178 18.77 3.77 7.65
CA PHE A 178 17.44 3.50 7.12
C PHE A 178 17.44 3.21 5.61
N GLN A 179 18.54 2.65 5.09
CA GLN A 179 18.69 2.17 3.72
C GLN A 179 18.36 0.66 3.63
N LEU A 180 18.27 0.13 2.41
CA LEU A 180 17.93 -1.29 2.21
C LEU A 180 19.11 -2.19 2.59
N ASP A 181 18.88 -3.12 3.52
CA ASP A 181 19.83 -4.21 3.77
C ASP A 181 19.55 -5.39 2.84
N ILE A 182 20.20 -5.36 1.66
CA ILE A 182 20.02 -6.38 0.61
C ILE A 182 20.31 -7.80 1.15
N SER A 183 21.27 -7.95 2.07
CA SER A 183 21.63 -9.26 2.63
C SER A 183 20.54 -9.83 3.53
N GLN A 184 19.86 -8.97 4.31
CA GLN A 184 18.73 -9.39 5.12
C GLN A 184 17.49 -9.65 4.26
N ILE A 185 17.26 -8.84 3.22
CA ILE A 185 16.17 -9.08 2.26
C ILE A 185 16.38 -10.44 1.59
N GLU A 186 17.59 -10.77 1.14
CA GLU A 186 17.89 -12.06 0.53
C GLU A 186 17.53 -13.23 1.45
N LYS A 187 17.90 -13.16 2.72
CA LYS A 187 17.61 -14.21 3.73
C LYS A 187 16.12 -14.35 4.01
N ALA A 188 15.34 -13.28 3.85
CA ALA A 188 13.92 -13.25 4.11
C ALA A 188 13.07 -13.79 2.94
N ILE A 189 13.62 -13.79 1.73
CA ILE A 189 12.90 -14.30 0.55
C ILE A 189 12.79 -15.83 0.63
N SER A 190 11.59 -16.34 0.42
CA SER A 190 11.26 -17.75 0.34
C SER A 190 10.43 -18.04 -0.92
N THR A 191 10.11 -19.32 -1.15
CA THR A 191 9.18 -19.73 -2.22
C THR A 191 7.74 -19.22 -2.02
N LYS A 192 7.42 -18.65 -0.85
CA LYS A 192 6.12 -18.06 -0.54
C LYS A 192 6.10 -16.54 -0.67
N THR A 193 7.24 -15.90 -0.92
CA THR A 193 7.30 -14.45 -1.01
C THR A 193 6.56 -13.99 -2.28
N LYS A 194 5.49 -13.22 -2.10
CA LYS A 194 4.69 -12.68 -3.22
C LYS A 194 4.97 -11.21 -3.47
N ALA A 195 5.34 -10.45 -2.45
CA ALA A 195 5.64 -9.03 -2.60
C ALA A 195 6.65 -8.48 -1.59
N ILE A 196 7.26 -7.36 -1.95
CA ILE A 196 7.97 -6.45 -1.04
C ILE A 196 7.29 -5.09 -1.09
N ILE A 197 6.93 -4.53 0.07
CA ILE A 197 6.43 -3.16 0.20
C ILE A 197 7.61 -2.23 0.51
N LEU A 198 7.78 -1.22 -0.34
CA LEU A 198 8.74 -0.15 -0.16
C LEU A 198 8.00 1.16 0.01
N ASN A 199 8.27 1.86 1.10
CA ASN A 199 7.71 3.18 1.35
C ASN A 199 8.81 4.22 1.33
N PHE A 200 8.82 5.07 0.31
CA PHE A 200 9.78 6.15 0.17
C PHE A 200 9.16 7.36 -0.58
N PRO A 201 9.16 8.57 0.02
CA PRO A 201 9.72 8.92 1.34
C PRO A 201 9.07 8.13 2.48
N ASN A 202 9.90 7.58 3.37
CA ASN A 202 9.48 6.59 4.34
C ASN A 202 8.73 7.24 5.51
N ASN A 203 7.63 6.63 5.94
CA ASN A 203 7.06 6.79 7.26
C ASN A 203 7.47 5.57 8.10
N PRO A 204 8.17 5.74 9.23
CA PRO A 204 8.39 7.00 9.97
C PRO A 204 9.75 7.70 9.74
N ALA A 205 10.71 7.07 9.05
CA ALA A 205 12.10 7.55 9.06
C ALA A 205 12.38 8.79 8.19
N GLY A 206 11.47 9.16 7.29
CA GLY A 206 11.67 10.25 6.32
C GLY A 206 12.74 9.97 5.26
N THR A 207 13.23 8.73 5.18
CA THR A 207 14.35 8.35 4.30
C THR A 207 13.91 8.20 2.85
N LEU A 208 14.88 8.40 1.95
CA LEU A 208 14.81 8.01 0.54
C LEU A 208 15.80 6.88 0.34
N TYR A 209 15.41 5.87 -0.44
CA TYR A 209 16.35 4.84 -0.85
C TYR A 209 17.26 5.35 -1.97
N SER A 210 18.54 4.99 -1.85
CA SER A 210 19.56 5.32 -2.86
C SER A 210 19.24 4.63 -4.20
N LYS A 211 19.74 5.18 -5.31
CA LYS A 211 19.60 4.52 -6.61
C LYS A 211 20.27 3.14 -6.60
N ASP A 212 21.42 3.03 -5.95
CA ASP A 212 22.21 1.80 -5.92
C ASP A 212 21.48 0.70 -5.13
N ASP A 213 20.85 1.04 -4.01
CA ASP A 213 19.98 0.13 -3.24
C ASP A 213 18.85 -0.42 -4.12
N LEU A 214 18.18 0.45 -4.87
CA LEU A 214 17.06 0.05 -5.73
C LEU A 214 17.54 -0.83 -6.90
N VAL A 215 18.74 -0.59 -7.43
CA VAL A 215 19.39 -1.46 -8.44
C VAL A 215 19.70 -2.82 -7.83
N SER A 216 20.38 -2.86 -6.69
CA SER A 216 20.75 -4.11 -6.02
C SER A 216 19.53 -4.93 -5.61
N LEU A 217 18.45 -4.29 -5.16
CA LEU A 217 17.18 -4.96 -4.90
C LEU A 217 16.59 -5.56 -6.19
N ALA A 218 16.56 -4.81 -7.29
CA ALA A 218 16.01 -5.31 -8.55
C ALA A 218 16.80 -6.53 -9.08
N GLU A 219 18.13 -6.50 -8.96
CA GLU A 219 19.00 -7.62 -9.31
C GLU A 219 18.76 -8.85 -8.42
N LEU A 220 18.65 -8.66 -7.10
CA LEU A 220 18.31 -9.71 -6.15
C LEU A 220 16.95 -10.35 -6.50
N LEU A 221 15.91 -9.55 -6.71
CA LEU A 221 14.56 -10.04 -7.02
C LEU A 221 14.54 -10.82 -8.34
N LYS A 222 15.26 -10.34 -9.37
CA LYS A 222 15.40 -11.06 -10.64
C LYS A 222 16.09 -12.41 -10.45
N SER A 223 17.14 -12.46 -9.61
CA SER A 223 17.84 -13.70 -9.27
C SER A 223 16.92 -14.68 -8.56
N LYS A 224 16.23 -14.25 -7.49
CA LYS A 224 15.34 -15.10 -6.69
C LYS A 224 14.08 -15.55 -7.42
N ASN A 225 13.51 -14.70 -8.27
CA ASN A 225 12.40 -15.10 -9.15
C ASN A 225 12.81 -16.26 -10.06
N LYS A 226 14.03 -16.20 -10.63
CA LYS A 226 14.56 -17.29 -11.46
C LYS A 226 14.90 -18.54 -10.63
N GLU A 227 15.50 -18.37 -9.45
CA GLU A 227 15.90 -19.47 -8.55
C GLU A 227 14.69 -20.27 -8.07
N PHE A 228 13.63 -19.59 -7.62
CA PHE A 228 12.44 -20.23 -7.05
C PHE A 228 11.31 -20.47 -8.05
N GLY A 229 11.41 -19.95 -9.28
CA GLY A 229 10.33 -20.04 -10.26
C GLY A 229 9.07 -19.28 -9.84
N ILE A 230 9.24 -18.19 -9.08
CA ILE A 230 8.17 -17.34 -8.57
C ILE A 230 8.26 -15.94 -9.19
N SER A 231 7.25 -15.12 -8.95
CA SER A 231 7.24 -13.70 -9.31
C SER A 231 6.95 -12.84 -8.10
N ILE A 232 8.00 -12.22 -7.54
CA ILE A 232 7.90 -11.27 -6.44
C ILE A 232 7.56 -9.89 -7.02
N SER A 233 6.44 -9.31 -6.57
CA SER A 233 6.04 -7.95 -6.90
C SER A 233 6.67 -6.92 -5.97
N VAL A 234 6.87 -5.69 -6.45
CA VAL A 234 7.28 -4.55 -5.63
C VAL A 234 6.13 -3.56 -5.54
N ILE A 235 5.67 -3.30 -4.32
CA ILE A 235 4.65 -2.29 -4.03
C ILE A 235 5.37 -1.04 -3.53
N GLU A 236 5.36 0.02 -4.34
CA GLU A 236 5.90 1.33 -4.00
C GLU A 236 4.79 2.19 -3.39
N ASP A 237 4.80 2.34 -2.06
CA ASP A 237 3.99 3.33 -1.37
C ASP A 237 4.68 4.69 -1.40
N SER A 238 4.17 5.56 -2.27
CA SER A 238 4.72 6.88 -2.53
C SER A 238 3.79 8.01 -2.05
N SER A 239 2.98 7.73 -1.03
CA SER A 239 2.03 8.68 -0.45
C SER A 239 2.66 10.02 -0.03
N TYR A 240 3.96 10.03 0.28
CA TYR A 240 4.72 11.23 0.63
C TYR A 240 5.53 11.83 -0.53
N GLY A 241 5.36 11.34 -1.76
CA GLY A 241 6.28 11.65 -2.86
C GLY A 241 6.36 13.12 -3.28
N GLN A 242 5.35 13.93 -2.93
CA GLN A 242 5.37 15.38 -3.18
C GLN A 242 5.96 16.18 -2.01
N ILE A 243 6.26 15.53 -0.88
CA ILE A 243 6.80 16.15 0.33
C ILE A 243 8.29 15.83 0.39
N LEU A 244 9.07 16.55 -0.40
CA LEU A 244 10.53 16.46 -0.45
C LEU A 244 11.15 17.79 -0.04
N PHE A 245 12.23 17.72 0.73
CA PHE A 245 12.97 18.90 1.19
C PHE A 245 14.39 18.91 0.61
N GLY A 246 14.88 20.11 0.27
CA GLY A 246 16.19 20.33 -0.35
C GLY A 246 16.25 19.93 -1.83
N GLU A 247 17.46 19.75 -2.37
CA GLU A 247 17.67 19.35 -3.77
C GLU A 247 17.41 17.86 -4.05
N LYS A 248 16.79 17.14 -3.11
CA LYS A 248 16.56 15.70 -3.21
C LYS A 248 15.52 15.40 -4.29
N LYS A 249 15.92 14.61 -5.28
CA LYS A 249 15.00 14.02 -6.27
C LYS A 249 14.57 12.63 -5.82
N LEU A 250 13.31 12.27 -6.06
CA LEU A 250 12.85 10.90 -5.88
C LEU A 250 13.58 9.97 -6.84
N GLY A 251 14.19 8.92 -6.29
CA GLY A 251 14.42 7.70 -7.06
C GLY A 251 13.08 7.07 -7.44
N SER A 252 13.05 6.28 -8.51
CA SER A 252 11.91 5.40 -8.79
C SER A 252 12.41 4.05 -9.26
N ILE A 253 11.83 2.98 -8.71
CA ILE A 253 12.09 1.61 -9.15
C ILE A 253 11.53 1.35 -10.56
N ILE A 254 10.59 2.16 -11.03
CA ILE A 254 9.94 1.97 -12.35
C ILE A 254 10.94 2.17 -13.52
N VAL A 255 12.14 2.67 -13.26
CA VAL A 255 13.23 2.77 -14.26
C VAL A 255 13.70 1.40 -14.77
N PHE A 256 13.43 0.29 -14.09
CA PHE A 256 14.03 -1.02 -14.40
C PHE A 256 13.19 -1.94 -15.30
N ASN A 257 11.95 -1.58 -15.66
CA ASN A 257 11.09 -2.43 -16.50
C ASN A 257 11.21 -2.12 -18.01
N ARG A 258 12.45 -2.09 -18.53
CA ARG A 258 12.74 -1.88 -19.97
C ARG A 258 12.90 -3.18 -20.78
N THR A 259 12.76 -4.37 -20.18
CA THR A 259 12.98 -5.63 -20.91
C THR A 259 11.69 -6.42 -21.15
N SER A 260 11.48 -6.78 -22.41
CA SER A 260 10.34 -7.47 -23.02
C SER A 260 10.12 -8.94 -22.60
N ARG A 261 10.45 -9.33 -21.35
CA ARG A 261 10.23 -10.70 -20.84
C ARG A 261 9.37 -10.69 -19.56
N PRO A 262 8.09 -11.09 -19.63
CA PRO A 262 7.12 -10.95 -18.54
C PRO A 262 7.31 -11.87 -17.33
N LEU A 263 8.23 -12.83 -17.37
CA LEU A 263 8.36 -13.87 -16.33
C LEU A 263 9.54 -13.68 -15.36
N ALA A 264 10.29 -12.57 -15.45
CA ALA A 264 11.51 -12.39 -14.64
C ALA A 264 11.77 -10.96 -14.14
N ALA A 265 10.87 -10.01 -14.39
CA ALA A 265 10.99 -8.65 -13.88
C ALA A 265 9.93 -8.42 -12.78
N PRO A 266 10.30 -7.84 -11.62
CA PRO A 266 9.31 -7.55 -10.58
C PRO A 266 8.24 -6.60 -11.14
N ALA A 267 6.97 -6.94 -10.92
CA ALA A 267 5.87 -6.02 -11.20
C ALA A 267 5.95 -4.87 -10.19
N VAL A 268 6.11 -3.64 -10.67
CA VAL A 268 6.18 -2.45 -9.82
C VAL A 268 4.81 -1.78 -9.81
N ILE A 269 4.22 -1.65 -8.64
CA ILE A 269 2.90 -1.08 -8.46
C ILE A 269 3.02 0.11 -7.52
N LYS A 270 2.56 1.28 -7.95
CA LYS A 270 2.72 2.54 -7.22
C LYS A 270 1.39 3.01 -6.65
N THR A 271 1.34 3.25 -5.34
CA THR A 271 0.22 3.93 -4.70
C THR A 271 0.56 5.39 -4.45
N LEU A 272 -0.39 6.26 -4.77
CA LEU A 272 -0.30 7.71 -4.58
C LEU A 272 -1.47 8.12 -3.69
N SER A 273 -1.19 8.99 -2.73
CA SER A 273 -2.20 9.54 -1.84
C SER A 273 -2.19 11.06 -1.96
N GLY A 274 -3.35 11.66 -2.19
CA GLY A 274 -3.60 13.05 -1.81
C GLY A 274 -4.30 13.01 -0.46
N SER A 275 -3.57 13.10 0.65
CA SER A 275 -4.13 12.92 2.01
C SER A 275 -5.23 13.93 2.38
N ILE A 276 -5.34 15.04 1.66
CA ILE A 276 -6.41 16.05 1.79
C ILE A 276 -7.69 15.60 1.05
N LEU A 277 -7.57 14.74 0.06
CA LEU A 277 -8.61 14.34 -0.86
C LEU A 277 -8.71 12.82 -0.82
N ARG A 278 -9.50 12.28 0.12
CA ARG A 278 -10.07 10.95 -0.10
C ARG A 278 -10.88 11.05 -1.40
N LEU A 279 -10.24 10.80 -2.54
CA LEU A 279 -10.86 10.88 -3.84
C LEU A 279 -11.74 9.64 -3.99
N SER A 280 -12.92 9.77 -3.40
CA SER A 280 -14.11 8.99 -3.65
C SER A 280 -15.21 9.99 -3.97
N HIS A 281 -15.73 9.93 -5.19
CA HIS A 281 -17.11 10.28 -5.47
C HIS A 281 -17.76 9.04 -6.05
#